data_AF-A0A6P6S7G0-F1
#
_entry.id   AF-A0A6P6S7G0-F1
#
_cell.length_a   1.000
_cell.length_b   1.000
_cell.length_c   1.000
_cell.angle_alpha   90.00
_cell.angle_beta   90.00
_cell.angle_gamma   90.00
#
_symmetry.space_group_name_H-M   'P 1'
#
loop_
_entity.id
_entity.type
_entity.pdbx_description
1 polymer ?
#
loop_
_entity_poly.entity_id
_entity_poly.type
_entity_poly.pdbx_seq_one_letter_code
_entity_poly.pdbx_strand_id
1 'polypeptide(L)'
;MERLAVFVDLDCRFDVLRFSRLLKHKLIQANSNDMKSQTQYDEELFAECMRRFLYIRGYNSLEFLATLKTMNNQLQKQKDIQGVGVHLLVLDSIGAFYWMDRALPSLLVGGSNRKSLSLQSVMENVVQDLQKLLLVHPLLVLATKNSISGDKSTADELMRNTSSGPRPKHREYMPSVWQSFVTHRIHVAASEHDGDHRRQRTYLTEWILPSVNFSDRFVINEDGVSLIS
;
A
#
# COMPACT_ATOMS: atom_id res chain seq x y z
N MET A 1 23.26 -0.27 -7.95
CA MET A 1 22.14 0.11 -8.82
C MET A 1 21.24 1.01 -8.01
N GLU A 2 21.32 2.32 -8.23
CA GLU A 2 20.41 3.28 -7.60
C GLU A 2 18.99 2.96 -8.04
N ARG A 3 18.01 3.12 -7.13
CA ARG A 3 16.60 2.79 -7.38
C ARG A 3 15.71 3.86 -6.78
N LEU A 4 14.71 4.28 -7.55
CA LEU A 4 13.65 5.19 -7.11
C LEU A 4 12.55 4.41 -6.40
N ALA A 5 12.00 5.03 -5.35
CA ALA A 5 10.79 4.60 -4.67
C ALA A 5 9.74 5.71 -4.79
N VAL A 6 8.54 5.36 -5.28
CA VAL A 6 7.42 6.29 -5.40
C VAL A 6 6.38 5.95 -4.34
N PHE A 7 5.96 6.94 -3.57
CA PHE A 7 4.89 6.83 -2.59
C PHE A 7 3.72 7.73 -3.00
N VAL A 8 2.57 7.12 -3.26
CA VAL A 8 1.32 7.81 -3.57
C VAL A 8 0.44 7.80 -2.33
N ASP A 9 0.38 8.93 -1.65
CA ASP A 9 -0.47 9.17 -0.48
C ASP A 9 -1.86 9.61 -0.91
N LEU A 10 -2.82 8.72 -0.72
CA LEU A 10 -4.23 8.88 -1.09
C LEU A 10 -5.12 9.22 0.11
N ASP A 11 -4.65 8.99 1.34
CA ASP A 11 -5.40 9.31 2.56
C ASP A 11 -4.79 10.44 3.40
N CYS A 12 -3.69 11.02 2.91
CA CYS A 12 -3.00 12.18 3.46
C CYS A 12 -2.39 11.95 4.85
N ARG A 13 -1.98 10.71 5.16
CA ARG A 13 -1.45 10.33 6.48
C ARG A 13 0.06 10.06 6.47
N PHE A 14 0.76 10.33 5.38
CA PHE A 14 2.21 10.15 5.35
C PHE A 14 2.93 11.10 6.32
N ASP A 15 3.69 10.53 7.25
CA ASP A 15 4.50 11.27 8.21
C ASP A 15 5.98 11.29 7.76
N VAL A 16 6.36 12.40 7.14
CA VAL A 16 7.74 12.62 6.65
C VAL A 16 8.77 12.67 7.77
N LEU A 17 8.39 13.11 8.98
CA LEU A 17 9.30 13.18 10.12
C LEU A 17 9.60 11.77 10.63
N ARG A 18 8.56 10.93 10.75
CA ARG A 18 8.73 9.53 11.11
C ARG A 18 9.54 8.78 10.06
N PHE A 19 9.25 8.98 8.77
CA PHE A 19 10.03 8.38 7.68
C PHE A 19 11.51 8.79 7.74
N SER A 20 11.78 10.09 7.83
CA SER A 20 13.14 10.64 7.95
C SER A 20 13.90 10.02 9.12
N ARG A 21 13.30 9.99 10.31
CA ARG A 21 13.93 9.41 11.51
C ARG A 21 14.24 7.92 11.34
N LEU A 22 13.30 7.15 10.79
CA LEU A 22 13.49 5.72 10.54
C LEU A 22 14.60 5.47 9.52
N LEU A 23 14.64 6.25 8.44
CA LEU A 23 15.70 6.17 7.43
C LEU A 23 17.07 6.45 8.05
N LYS A 24 17.20 7.52 8.85
CA LYS A 24 18.45 7.83 9.57
C LYS A 24 18.89 6.67 10.46
N HIS A 25 17.98 6.13 11.25
CA HIS A 25 18.29 5.00 12.13
C HIS A 25 18.77 3.77 11.34
N LYS A 26 18.12 3.45 10.22
CA LYS A 26 18.52 2.32 9.36
C LYS A 26 19.88 2.53 8.69
N LEU A 27 20.21 3.75 8.27
CA LEU A 27 21.52 4.06 7.70
C LEU A 27 22.64 3.93 8.75
N ILE A 28 22.42 4.44 9.96
CA ILE A 28 23.39 4.29 11.07
C ILE A 28 23.60 2.81 11.42
N GLN A 29 22.51 2.02 11.48
CA GLN A 29 22.58 0.59 11.77
C GLN A 29 23.35 -0.17 10.68
N ALA A 30 23.12 0.15 9.40
CA ALA A 30 23.82 -0.49 8.28
C ALA A 30 25.32 -0.20 8.31
N ASN A 31 25.72 1.04 8.59
CA ASN A 31 27.13 1.44 8.66
C ASN A 31 27.86 0.86 9.88
N SER A 32 27.15 0.67 11.00
CA SER A 32 27.75 0.12 12.24
C SER A 32 28.16 -1.35 12.12
N ASN A 33 27.56 -2.09 11.18
CA ASN A 33 27.95 -3.48 10.89
C ASN A 33 29.25 -3.56 10.06
N ASP A 34 29.71 -2.45 9.50
CA ASP A 34 30.96 -2.35 8.76
C ASP A 34 32.07 -1.93 9.74
N MET A 35 32.89 -2.89 10.17
CA MET A 35 33.77 -2.84 11.34
C MET A 35 34.93 -1.80 11.30
N LYS A 36 34.87 -0.80 10.41
CA LYS A 36 35.98 0.12 10.08
C LYS A 36 35.66 1.62 10.14
N SER A 37 34.40 2.04 10.29
CA SER A 37 34.07 3.47 10.41
C SER A 37 33.51 3.78 11.79
N GLN A 38 34.08 4.78 12.45
CA GLN A 38 33.44 5.46 13.58
C GLN A 38 31.96 5.74 13.21
N THR A 39 31.06 5.57 14.18
CA THR A 39 29.61 5.79 14.14
C THR A 39 29.26 7.23 13.76
N GLN A 40 29.57 7.65 12.54
CA GLN A 40 29.29 8.97 12.02
C GLN A 40 28.12 8.87 11.05
N TYR A 41 27.12 9.70 11.32
CA TYR A 41 25.96 9.88 10.46
C TYR A 41 26.41 10.38 9.07
N ASP A 42 26.09 9.61 8.03
CA ASP A 42 26.37 9.98 6.64
C ASP A 42 25.21 10.83 6.09
N GLU A 43 25.39 12.15 6.16
CA GLU A 43 24.40 13.12 5.71
C GLU A 43 24.22 13.10 4.19
N GLU A 44 25.29 12.82 3.44
CA GLU A 44 25.27 12.74 1.98
C GLU A 44 24.46 11.54 1.51
N LEU A 45 24.69 10.36 2.12
CA LEU A 45 23.89 9.17 1.85
C LEU A 45 22.42 9.35 2.23
N PHE A 46 22.14 10.04 3.34
CA PHE A 46 20.77 10.37 3.72
C PHE A 46 20.09 11.27 2.68
N ALA A 47 20.76 12.34 2.25
CA ALA A 47 20.26 13.26 1.24
C ALA A 47 19.99 12.54 -0.08
N GLU A 48 20.89 11.63 -0.48
CA GLU A 48 20.73 10.81 -1.68
C GLU A 48 19.54 9.83 -1.56
N CYS A 49 19.34 9.21 -0.40
CA CYS A 49 18.15 8.39 -0.15
C CYS A 49 16.86 9.21 -0.24
N MET A 50 16.84 10.42 0.33
CA MET A 50 15.69 11.33 0.27
C MET A 50 15.41 11.80 -1.15
N ARG A 51 16.45 12.11 -1.93
CA ARG A 51 16.34 12.51 -3.35
C ARG A 51 15.70 11.42 -4.21
N ARG A 52 15.89 10.14 -3.84
CA ARG A 52 15.32 8.98 -4.53
C ARG A 52 13.92 8.58 -4.07
N PHE A 53 13.37 9.27 -3.08
CA PHE A 53 12.01 9.05 -2.60
C PHE A 53 11.06 10.10 -3.19
N LEU A 54 10.24 9.68 -4.16
CA LEU A 54 9.23 10.55 -4.77
C LEU A 54 7.91 10.42 -4.03
N TYR A 55 7.48 11.53 -3.42
CA TYR A 55 6.18 11.62 -2.75
C TYR A 55 5.16 12.32 -3.66
N ILE A 56 3.99 11.69 -3.84
CA ILE A 56 2.86 12.22 -4.58
C ILE A 56 1.63 12.15 -3.70
N ARG A 57 0.88 13.24 -3.61
CA ARG A 57 -0.37 13.29 -2.85
C ARG A 57 -1.55 13.38 -3.80
N GLY A 58 -2.54 12.51 -3.63
CA GLY A 58 -3.81 12.55 -4.35
C GLY A 58 -4.95 12.93 -3.41
N TYR A 59 -5.85 13.80 -3.86
CA TYR A 59 -6.99 14.25 -3.04
C TYR A 59 -8.33 13.59 -3.40
N ASN A 60 -8.41 12.91 -4.54
CA ASN A 60 -9.60 12.18 -5.00
C ASN A 60 -9.23 11.13 -6.07
N SER A 61 -10.21 10.32 -6.45
CA SER A 61 -10.00 9.22 -7.41
C SER A 61 -9.65 9.68 -8.82
N LEU A 62 -10.08 10.88 -9.25
CA LEU A 62 -9.72 11.44 -10.55
C LEU A 62 -8.27 11.91 -10.59
N GLU A 63 -7.79 12.57 -9.54
CA GLU A 63 -6.38 12.96 -9.42
C GLU A 63 -5.46 11.74 -9.30
N PHE A 64 -5.89 10.70 -8.58
CA PHE A 64 -5.17 9.44 -8.54
C PHE A 64 -5.06 8.83 -9.94
N LEU A 65 -6.16 8.79 -10.70
CA LEU A 65 -6.14 8.31 -12.08
C LEU A 65 -5.24 9.16 -12.98
N ALA A 66 -5.31 10.49 -12.89
CA ALA A 66 -4.46 11.40 -13.66
C ALA A 66 -2.97 11.23 -13.32
N THR A 67 -2.65 11.00 -12.05
CA THR A 67 -1.31 10.68 -11.58
C THR A 67 -0.78 9.43 -12.28
N LEU A 68 -1.55 8.34 -12.30
CA LEU A 68 -1.14 7.10 -12.98
C LEU A 68 -0.99 7.27 -14.50
N LYS A 69 -1.91 8.01 -15.14
CA LYS A 69 -1.83 8.31 -16.58
C LYS A 69 -0.53 8.99 -16.98
N THR A 70 0.01 9.84 -16.13
CA THR A 70 1.24 10.60 -16.41
C THR A 70 2.50 9.93 -15.85
N MET A 71 2.34 8.96 -14.96
CA MET A 71 3.43 8.32 -14.23
C MET A 71 4.49 7.72 -15.16
N ASN A 72 4.09 6.97 -16.20
CA ASN A 72 5.06 6.37 -17.12
C ASN A 72 6.04 7.39 -17.71
N ASN A 73 5.51 8.54 -18.15
CA ASN A 73 6.33 9.61 -18.72
C ASN A 73 7.23 10.27 -17.67
N GLN A 74 6.74 10.41 -16.43
CA GLN A 74 7.55 10.94 -15.34
C GLN A 74 8.68 9.98 -14.97
N LEU A 75 8.40 8.69 -14.85
CA LEU A 75 9.41 7.67 -14.54
C LEU A 75 10.47 7.57 -15.64
N GLN A 76 10.06 7.63 -16.90
CA GLN A 76 11.00 7.62 -18.02
C GLN A 76 11.92 8.85 -17.99
N LYS A 77 11.38 10.05 -17.76
CA LYS A 77 12.20 11.27 -17.61
C LYS A 77 13.18 11.16 -16.46
N GLN A 78 12.77 10.63 -15.31
CA GLN A 78 13.66 10.43 -14.17
C GLN A 78 14.78 9.43 -14.49
N LYS A 79 14.44 8.35 -15.19
CA LYS A 79 15.43 7.38 -15.69
C LYS A 79 16.42 8.01 -16.66
N ASP A 80 15.96 8.88 -17.57
CA ASP A 80 16.84 9.53 -18.54
C ASP A 80 17.77 10.58 -17.89
N ILE A 81 17.30 11.30 -16.86
CA ILE A 81 18.08 12.32 -16.14
C ILE A 81 19.09 11.69 -15.19
N GLN A 82 18.69 10.65 -14.45
CA GLN A 82 19.47 10.13 -13.32
C GLN A 82 20.09 8.76 -13.63
N GLY A 83 19.72 8.11 -14.73
CA GLY A 83 20.08 6.71 -15.01
C GLY A 83 19.40 5.70 -14.08
N VAL A 84 18.44 6.15 -13.26
CA VAL A 84 17.86 5.38 -12.17
C VAL A 84 16.52 4.74 -12.58
N GLY A 85 16.42 3.43 -12.44
CA GLY A 85 15.16 2.69 -12.60
C GLY A 85 14.27 2.81 -11.36
N VAL A 86 12.95 2.68 -11.56
CA VAL A 86 11.98 2.65 -10.47
C VAL A 86 11.65 1.21 -10.13
N HIS A 87 11.78 0.84 -8.87
CA HIS A 87 11.61 -0.55 -8.43
C HIS A 87 10.47 -0.72 -7.43
N LEU A 88 9.99 0.37 -6.84
CA LEU A 88 8.94 0.33 -5.82
C LEU A 88 7.93 1.45 -6.05
N LEU A 89 6.65 1.07 -6.12
CA LEU A 89 5.50 1.96 -6.09
C LEU A 89 4.62 1.57 -4.90
N VAL A 90 4.42 2.48 -3.96
CA VAL A 90 3.55 2.31 -2.80
C VAL A 90 2.29 3.14 -3.00
N LEU A 91 1.12 2.53 -2.82
CA LEU A 91 -0.19 3.15 -2.90
C LEU A 91 -0.87 3.08 -1.52
N ASP A 92 -0.97 4.19 -0.81
CA ASP A 92 -1.45 4.23 0.58
C ASP A 92 -2.56 5.28 0.75
N SER A 93 -3.84 4.94 0.88
CA SER A 93 -4.48 3.63 0.77
C SER A 93 -5.42 3.60 -0.44
N ILE A 94 -5.43 2.49 -1.19
CA ILE A 94 -6.30 2.34 -2.38
C ILE A 94 -7.80 2.37 -2.04
N GLY A 95 -8.14 2.26 -0.76
CA GLY A 95 -9.50 2.37 -0.24
C GLY A 95 -9.96 3.80 0.11
N ALA A 96 -9.09 4.81 0.03
CA ALA A 96 -9.35 6.14 0.59
C ALA A 96 -10.62 6.82 0.04
N PHE A 97 -10.86 6.72 -1.27
CA PHE A 97 -11.98 7.41 -1.93
C PHE A 97 -13.22 6.52 -2.12
N TYR A 98 -13.11 5.21 -1.87
CA TYR A 98 -14.13 4.22 -2.25
C TYR A 98 -15.52 4.58 -1.73
N TRP A 99 -15.63 4.96 -0.45
CA TRP A 99 -16.92 5.22 0.18
C TRP A 99 -17.52 6.55 -0.27
N MET A 100 -16.70 7.59 -0.44
CA MET A 100 -17.16 8.89 -0.92
C MET A 100 -17.65 8.80 -2.35
N ASP A 101 -16.88 8.14 -3.22
CA ASP A 101 -17.25 7.98 -4.63
C ASP A 101 -18.48 7.10 -4.81
N ARG A 102 -18.71 6.14 -3.91
CA ARG A 102 -19.90 5.28 -3.93
C ARG A 102 -21.17 6.03 -3.52
N ALA A 103 -21.05 6.99 -2.61
CA ALA A 103 -22.17 7.80 -2.17
C ALA A 103 -22.56 8.87 -3.20
N LEU A 104 -21.66 9.21 -4.12
CA LEU A 104 -21.94 10.19 -5.16
C LEU A 104 -22.87 9.58 -6.22
N PRO A 105 -23.95 10.27 -6.62
CA PRO A 105 -24.71 9.89 -7.80
C PRO A 105 -23.77 9.82 -8.99
N SER A 106 -23.87 8.77 -9.81
CA SER A 106 -23.08 8.67 -11.04
C SER A 106 -23.17 9.99 -11.79
N LEU A 107 -22.03 10.67 -11.97
CA LEU A 107 -21.98 11.93 -12.72
C LEU A 107 -22.44 11.63 -14.15
N LEU A 108 -23.72 11.88 -14.41
CA LEU A 108 -24.28 11.92 -15.76
C LEU A 108 -23.70 13.15 -16.44
N VAL A 109 -22.46 13.06 -16.89
CA VAL A 109 -21.93 13.99 -17.88
C VAL A 109 -22.70 13.70 -19.16
N GLY A 110 -23.74 14.49 -19.41
CA GLY A 110 -24.64 14.35 -20.54
C GLY A 110 -23.89 14.32 -21.88
N GLY A 111 -24.33 13.42 -22.76
CA GLY A 111 -23.82 13.28 -24.12
C GLY A 111 -23.71 11.82 -24.53
N SER A 112 -24.68 11.37 -25.33
CA SER A 112 -24.70 10.08 -26.03
C SER A 112 -23.29 9.72 -26.56
N ASN A 113 -22.78 8.55 -26.18
CA ASN A 113 -21.49 7.90 -26.54
C ASN A 113 -20.31 7.98 -25.56
N ARG A 114 -20.36 8.74 -24.45
CA ARG A 114 -19.31 8.65 -23.41
C ARG A 114 -19.75 7.71 -22.29
N LYS A 115 -18.95 6.69 -21.98
CA LYS A 115 -19.17 5.85 -20.79
C LYS A 115 -19.27 6.79 -19.58
N SER A 116 -20.37 6.74 -18.84
CA SER A 116 -20.54 7.50 -17.60
C SER A 116 -19.34 7.24 -16.69
N LEU A 117 -18.77 8.29 -16.08
CA LEU A 117 -17.69 8.16 -15.09
C LEU A 117 -18.28 7.55 -13.80
N SER A 118 -18.53 6.25 -13.84
CA SER A 118 -18.92 5.48 -12.66
C SER A 118 -17.68 5.21 -11.82
N LEU A 119 -17.84 5.10 -10.49
CA LEU A 119 -16.79 4.63 -9.59
C LEU A 119 -16.11 3.36 -10.12
N GLN A 120 -16.93 2.42 -10.63
CA GLN A 120 -16.43 1.20 -11.24
C GLN A 120 -15.47 1.49 -12.40
N SER A 121 -15.85 2.39 -13.33
CA SER A 121 -14.99 2.75 -14.46
C SER A 121 -13.66 3.39 -14.02
N VAL A 122 -13.65 4.23 -12.99
CA VAL A 122 -12.42 4.86 -12.50
C VAL A 122 -11.49 3.80 -11.90
N MET A 123 -12.01 2.92 -11.05
CA MET A 123 -11.22 1.83 -10.44
C MET A 123 -10.68 0.84 -11.48
N GLU A 124 -11.48 0.52 -12.51
CA GLU A 124 -11.02 -0.30 -13.63
C GLU A 124 -9.89 0.36 -14.42
N ASN A 125 -10.00 1.66 -14.70
CA ASN A 125 -8.94 2.40 -15.40
C ASN A 125 -7.65 2.49 -14.57
N VAL A 126 -7.75 2.67 -13.25
CA VAL A 126 -6.61 2.65 -12.33
C VAL A 126 -5.85 1.33 -12.46
N VAL A 127 -6.55 0.19 -12.35
CA VAL A 127 -5.92 -1.13 -12.47
C VAL A 127 -5.32 -1.34 -13.87
N GLN A 128 -6.02 -0.94 -14.93
CA GLN A 128 -5.50 -1.04 -16.30
C GLN A 128 -4.22 -0.22 -16.50
N ASP A 129 -4.14 0.99 -15.95
CA ASP A 129 -2.95 1.82 -16.08
C ASP A 129 -1.79 1.30 -15.24
N LEU A 130 -2.05 0.71 -14.06
CA LEU A 130 -1.04 -0.03 -13.29
C LEU A 130 -0.50 -1.23 -14.06
N GLN A 131 -1.37 -2.02 -14.70
CA GLN A 131 -0.95 -3.14 -15.55
C GLN A 131 -0.03 -2.69 -16.67
N LYS A 132 -0.40 -1.61 -17.40
CA LYS A 132 0.46 -1.03 -18.45
C LYS A 132 1.80 -0.58 -17.90
N LEU A 133 1.81 0.04 -16.72
CA LEU A 133 3.04 0.48 -16.09
C LEU A 133 3.98 -0.70 -15.78
N LEU A 134 3.43 -1.80 -15.28
CA LEU A 134 4.17 -3.03 -14.97
C LEU A 134 4.71 -3.76 -16.21
N LEU A 135 4.11 -3.54 -17.39
CA LEU A 135 4.64 -4.08 -18.65
C LEU A 135 5.91 -3.35 -19.12
N VAL A 136 6.11 -2.10 -18.69
CA VAL A 136 7.21 -1.24 -19.17
C VAL A 136 8.33 -1.12 -18.14
N HIS A 137 8.01 -1.26 -16.85
CA HIS A 137 8.97 -1.08 -15.76
C HIS A 137 8.98 -2.29 -14.81
N PRO A 138 10.16 -2.75 -14.34
CA PRO A 138 10.28 -3.84 -13.37
C PRO A 138 9.92 -3.38 -11.95
N LEU A 139 8.67 -2.95 -11.76
CA LEU A 139 8.14 -2.37 -10.53
C LEU A 139 7.53 -3.43 -9.61
N LEU A 140 7.83 -3.32 -8.31
CA LEU A 140 7.01 -3.90 -7.26
C LEU A 140 5.94 -2.87 -6.85
N VAL A 141 4.67 -3.25 -6.90
CA VAL A 141 3.56 -2.42 -6.41
C VAL A 141 3.09 -2.94 -5.06
N LEU A 142 3.20 -2.11 -4.03
CA LEU A 142 2.60 -2.34 -2.73
C LEU A 142 1.39 -1.44 -2.57
N ALA A 143 0.28 -2.01 -2.10
CA ALA A 143 -0.94 -1.25 -1.85
C ALA A 143 -1.52 -1.62 -0.49
N THR A 144 -1.99 -0.61 0.25
CA THR A 144 -2.66 -0.81 1.53
C THR A 144 -4.17 -0.59 1.36
N LYS A 145 -4.96 -1.30 2.16
CA LYS A 145 -6.38 -1.03 2.36
C LYS A 145 -6.80 -1.46 3.76
N ASN A 146 -7.83 -0.81 4.29
CA ASN A 146 -8.39 -1.23 5.57
C ASN A 146 -9.18 -2.52 5.39
N SER A 147 -9.24 -3.36 6.42
CA SER A 147 -10.18 -4.48 6.45
C SER A 147 -11.51 -4.01 7.02
N ILE A 148 -12.62 -4.50 6.46
CA ILE A 148 -13.95 -4.33 7.04
C ILE A 148 -14.24 -5.63 7.77
N SER A 149 -14.40 -5.54 9.09
CA SER A 149 -14.86 -6.68 9.87
C SER A 149 -16.20 -7.14 9.31
N GLY A 150 -16.30 -8.42 8.96
CA GLY A 150 -17.59 -9.01 8.59
C GLY A 150 -18.48 -8.96 9.82
N ASP A 151 -19.50 -8.11 9.80
CA ASP A 151 -20.43 -7.99 10.92
C ASP A 151 -21.05 -9.36 11.21
N LYS A 152 -20.79 -9.91 12.41
CA LYS A 152 -21.31 -11.22 12.84
C LYS A 152 -22.81 -11.18 13.13
N SER A 153 -23.49 -10.04 12.99
CA SER A 153 -24.70 -9.75 13.77
C SER A 153 -26.04 -9.73 13.01
N THR A 154 -26.10 -9.86 11.68
CA THR A 154 -27.43 -9.84 10.98
C THR A 154 -27.60 -10.82 9.82
N ALA A 155 -26.52 -11.33 9.22
CA ALA A 155 -26.61 -12.40 8.21
C ALA A 155 -26.58 -13.81 8.82
N ASP A 156 -26.35 -13.91 10.14
CA ASP A 156 -26.04 -15.16 10.83
C ASP A 156 -27.26 -16.03 11.15
N GLU A 157 -28.48 -15.49 10.97
CA GLU A 157 -29.74 -16.25 11.09
C GLU A 157 -30.22 -16.81 9.75
N LEU A 158 -29.93 -16.17 8.62
CA LEU A 158 -30.49 -16.58 7.32
C LEU A 158 -29.62 -17.59 6.54
N MET A 159 -28.31 -17.66 6.81
CA MET A 159 -27.34 -18.41 5.99
C MET A 159 -26.73 -19.65 6.68
N ARG A 160 -27.28 -20.11 7.81
CA ARG A 160 -26.79 -21.31 8.52
C ARG A 160 -26.92 -22.62 7.74
N ASN A 161 -27.64 -22.64 6.62
CA ASN A 161 -28.04 -23.90 6.00
C ASN A 161 -27.30 -24.30 4.71
N THR A 162 -26.33 -23.54 4.18
CA THR A 162 -25.81 -23.85 2.83
C THR A 162 -24.31 -23.65 2.55
N SER A 163 -23.44 -23.38 3.53
CA SER A 163 -22.00 -23.29 3.24
C SER A 163 -21.09 -23.87 4.32
N SER A 164 -20.61 -25.09 4.08
CA SER A 164 -19.59 -25.80 4.87
C SER A 164 -18.16 -25.37 4.52
N GLY A 165 -17.94 -24.09 4.21
CA GLY A 165 -16.62 -23.52 3.90
C GLY A 165 -16.14 -22.59 5.01
N PRO A 166 -14.82 -22.44 5.21
CA PRO A 166 -14.30 -21.44 6.14
C PRO A 166 -14.78 -20.04 5.70
N ARG A 167 -15.58 -19.40 6.56
CA ARG A 167 -16.13 -18.08 6.28
C ARG A 167 -15.00 -17.03 6.24
N PRO A 168 -15.02 -16.11 5.28
CA PRO A 168 -13.99 -15.07 5.21
C PRO A 168 -14.06 -14.17 6.45
N LYS A 169 -12.92 -14.01 7.14
CA LYS A 169 -12.80 -13.14 8.34
C LYS A 169 -13.11 -11.67 8.05
N HIS A 170 -13.00 -11.24 6.79
CA HIS A 170 -13.19 -9.85 6.36
C HIS A 170 -14.06 -9.77 5.11
N ARG A 171 -14.85 -8.70 5.02
CA ARG A 171 -15.64 -8.39 3.83
C ARG A 171 -14.76 -7.71 2.79
N GLU A 172 -14.72 -8.28 1.58
CA GLU A 172 -14.10 -7.62 0.44
C GLU A 172 -15.05 -6.56 -0.12
N TYR A 173 -14.52 -5.35 -0.33
CA TYR A 173 -15.26 -4.20 -0.84
C TYR A 173 -14.65 -3.63 -2.11
N MET A 174 -13.39 -3.94 -2.41
CA MET A 174 -12.76 -3.54 -3.65
C MET A 174 -13.36 -4.31 -4.85
N PRO A 175 -13.56 -3.65 -6.00
CA PRO A 175 -14.04 -4.29 -7.23
C PRO A 175 -13.23 -5.53 -7.64
N SER A 176 -13.85 -6.45 -8.38
CA SER A 176 -13.23 -7.70 -8.82
C SER A 176 -11.93 -7.50 -9.61
N VAL A 177 -11.81 -6.41 -10.37
CA VAL A 177 -10.58 -6.09 -11.11
C VAL A 177 -9.35 -5.93 -10.21
N TRP A 178 -9.52 -5.37 -9.02
CA TRP A 178 -8.45 -5.31 -8.02
C TRP A 178 -8.12 -6.70 -7.48
N GLN A 179 -9.13 -7.55 -7.29
CA GLN A 179 -8.92 -8.91 -6.81
C GLN A 179 -8.08 -9.73 -7.78
N SER A 180 -8.40 -9.66 -9.07
CA SER A 180 -7.67 -10.36 -10.12
C SER A 180 -6.27 -9.78 -10.39
N PHE A 181 -6.04 -8.52 -10.03
CA PHE A 181 -4.74 -7.86 -10.19
C PHE A 181 -3.75 -8.23 -9.08
N VAL A 182 -4.24 -8.47 -7.86
CA VAL A 182 -3.40 -8.77 -6.69
C VAL A 182 -2.78 -10.15 -6.82
N THR A 183 -1.44 -10.21 -6.81
CA THR A 183 -0.69 -11.48 -6.81
C THR A 183 -0.43 -11.99 -5.40
N HIS A 184 -0.19 -11.07 -4.46
CA HIS A 184 0.09 -11.40 -3.07
C HIS A 184 -0.77 -10.56 -2.11
N ARG A 185 -1.30 -11.19 -1.07
CA ARG A 185 -2.11 -10.53 -0.05
C ARG A 185 -1.68 -10.98 1.33
N ILE A 186 -1.31 -10.01 2.15
CA ILE A 186 -0.97 -10.20 3.55
C ILE A 186 -2.00 -9.46 4.38
N HIS A 187 -2.58 -10.13 5.35
CA HIS A 187 -3.44 -9.53 6.35
C HIS A 187 -2.62 -9.16 7.58
N VAL A 188 -2.92 -7.99 8.16
CA VAL A 188 -2.25 -7.48 9.35
C VAL A 188 -3.33 -7.12 10.37
N ALA A 189 -3.23 -7.68 11.57
CA ALA A 189 -4.16 -7.40 12.66
C ALA A 189 -3.43 -7.28 14.00
N ALA A 190 -4.01 -6.51 14.93
CA ALA A 190 -3.55 -6.52 16.31
C ALA A 190 -3.84 -7.90 16.94
N SER A 191 -2.89 -8.41 17.71
CA SER A 191 -3.05 -9.66 18.45
C SER A 191 -3.97 -9.46 19.65
N GLU A 192 -5.06 -10.24 19.74
CA GLU A 192 -6.03 -10.17 20.85
C GLU A 192 -5.50 -10.79 22.16
N HIS A 193 -4.42 -11.58 22.09
CA HIS A 193 -3.80 -12.25 23.23
C HIS A 193 -2.63 -11.45 23.84
N ASP A 194 -2.88 -10.27 24.38
CA ASP A 194 -1.97 -9.65 25.38
C ASP A 194 -2.67 -9.70 26.74
N GLY A 195 -2.64 -10.89 27.34
CA GLY A 195 -3.10 -11.16 28.71
C GLY A 195 -2.02 -10.91 29.76
N ASP A 196 -0.93 -10.20 29.44
CA ASP A 196 0.19 -10.02 30.35
C ASP A 196 0.75 -8.60 30.24
N HIS A 197 1.35 -8.12 31.33
CA HIS A 197 1.65 -6.72 31.68
C HIS A 197 2.63 -5.95 30.76
N ARG A 198 2.84 -6.36 29.51
CA ARG A 198 3.61 -5.60 28.51
C ARG A 198 2.74 -4.52 27.89
N ARG A 199 3.10 -3.26 28.10
CA ARG A 199 2.44 -2.06 27.53
C ARG A 199 2.51 -1.95 25.99
N GLN A 200 3.02 -2.97 25.30
CA GLN A 200 3.35 -2.89 23.88
C GLN A 200 2.47 -3.82 23.06
N ARG A 201 1.66 -3.23 22.17
CA ARG A 201 0.76 -3.97 21.30
C ARG A 201 1.55 -4.83 20.31
N THR A 202 1.22 -6.12 20.27
CA THR A 202 1.72 -7.06 19.27
C THR A 202 0.78 -7.13 18.06
N TYR A 203 1.35 -7.31 16.88
CA TYR A 203 0.62 -7.50 15.62
C TYR A 203 0.93 -8.87 15.01
N LEU A 204 -0.02 -9.41 14.26
CA LEU A 204 0.08 -10.67 13.52
C LEU A 204 -0.04 -10.37 12.03
N THR A 205 0.83 -11.00 11.23
CA THR A 205 0.68 -11.10 9.78
C THR A 205 0.18 -12.49 9.39
N GLU A 206 -0.71 -12.57 8.40
CA GLU A 206 -1.19 -13.83 7.83
C GLU A 206 -1.17 -13.73 6.31
N TRP A 207 -0.53 -14.69 5.63
CA TRP A 207 -0.50 -14.71 4.17
C TRP A 207 -1.80 -15.30 3.61
N ILE A 208 -2.61 -14.46 2.96
CA ILE A 208 -3.90 -14.86 2.39
C ILE A 208 -3.76 -15.37 0.95
N LEU A 209 -2.91 -14.72 0.16
CA LEU A 209 -2.72 -15.04 -1.26
C LEU A 209 -1.23 -14.98 -1.63
N PRO A 210 -0.62 -16.03 -2.23
CA PRO A 210 -1.12 -17.40 -2.23
C PRO A 210 -1.37 -17.89 -0.79
N SER A 211 -2.31 -18.82 -0.60
CA SER A 211 -2.58 -19.37 0.74
C SER A 211 -1.39 -20.22 1.16
N VAL A 212 -0.58 -19.67 2.05
CA VAL A 212 0.53 -20.37 2.69
C VAL A 212 0.29 -20.33 4.20
N ASN A 213 0.57 -21.43 4.89
CA ASN A 213 0.46 -21.51 6.36
C ASN A 213 1.65 -20.80 7.01
N PHE A 214 1.79 -19.51 6.73
CA PHE A 214 2.86 -18.65 7.21
C PHE A 214 2.26 -17.44 7.92
N SER A 215 2.66 -17.25 9.16
CA SER A 215 2.29 -16.10 9.98
C SER A 215 3.46 -15.68 10.84
N ASP A 216 3.68 -14.36 10.94
CA ASP A 216 4.69 -13.78 11.82
C ASP A 216 4.04 -12.86 12.84
N ARG A 217 4.72 -12.65 13.96
CA ARG A 217 4.35 -11.64 14.96
C ARG A 217 5.38 -10.54 14.97
N PHE A 218 4.93 -9.31 15.16
CA PHE A 218 5.81 -8.16 15.20
C PHE A 218 5.30 -7.07 16.16
N VAL A 219 6.21 -6.21 16.60
CA VAL A 219 5.91 -4.99 17.33
C VAL A 219 6.26 -3.77 16.49
N ILE A 220 5.64 -2.63 16.80
CA ILE A 220 5.95 -1.33 16.21
C ILE A 220 6.54 -0.45 17.30
N ASN A 221 7.76 0.04 17.05
CA ASN A 221 8.56 0.80 18.00
C ASN A 221 9.02 2.11 17.35
N GLU A 222 9.80 2.92 18.08
CA GLU A 222 10.42 4.13 17.55
C GLU A 222 11.35 3.85 16.35
N ASP A 223 11.99 2.67 16.34
CA ASP A 223 12.91 2.20 15.29
C ASP A 223 12.22 1.46 14.13
N GLY A 224 10.89 1.41 14.16
CA GLY A 224 10.06 0.81 13.11
C GLY A 224 9.49 -0.56 13.49
N VAL A 225 9.36 -1.45 12.51
CA VAL A 225 8.80 -2.79 12.68
C VAL A 225 9.89 -3.76 13.11
N SER A 226 9.65 -4.53 14.18
CA SER A 226 10.56 -5.58 14.67
C SER A 226 9.80 -6.90 14.83
N LEU A 227 10.33 -7.97 14.24
CA LEU A 227 9.78 -9.32 14.38
C LEU A 227 9.96 -9.83 15.82
N ILE A 228 8.96 -10.54 16.33
CA ILE A 228 9.03 -11.28 17.58
C ILE A 228 9.36 -12.72 17.20
N SER A 229 10.55 -13.18 17.62
CA SER A 229 10.98 -14.59 17.51
C SER A 229 10.19 -15.49 18.45
#